data_AF-A0A0S4JV96-F1
#
_entry.id   AF-A0A0S4JV96-F1
#
_cell.length_a   1.000
_cell.length_b   1.000
_cell.length_c   1.000
_cell.angle_alpha   90.00
_cell.angle_beta   90.00
_cell.angle_gamma   90.00
#
_symmetry.space_group_name_H-M   'P 1'
#
loop_
_entity.id
_entity.type
_entity.pdbx_description
1 polymer ?
#
loop_
_entity_poly.entity_id
_entity_poly.type
_entity_poly.pdbx_seq_one_letter_code
_entity_poly.pdbx_strand_id
1 'polypeptide(L)'
;GLRFILDTASVCHDLNPYIATLKHDGAMVLVGAPENPHPPVIPFGLIFGRRTLAGSLIGGIKETEEMLEFCGKHNIVSEIELIQIQDIEKAYERLEKNAVNGRFVIDIASLKQ
;
A
#
# COMPACT_ATOMS: atom_id res chain seq x y z
N GLY A 1 3.45 -17.63 13.40
CA GLY A 1 3.93 -16.73 12.34
C GLY A 1 2.80 -16.37 11.39
N LEU A 2 2.92 -15.24 10.70
CA LEU A 2 1.95 -14.73 9.72
C LEU A 2 1.97 -15.56 8.44
N ARG A 3 0.82 -15.71 7.77
CA ARG A 3 0.79 -16.33 6.42
C ARG A 3 1.20 -15.35 5.33
N PHE A 4 0.90 -14.08 5.54
CA PHE A 4 0.96 -13.05 4.53
C PHE A 4 1.30 -11.71 5.18
N ILE A 5 2.12 -10.91 4.51
CA ILE A 5 2.41 -9.51 4.84
C ILE A 5 2.25 -8.71 3.55
N LEU A 6 1.43 -7.66 3.59
CA LEU A 6 1.35 -6.65 2.53
C LEU A 6 2.16 -5.44 2.97
N ASP A 7 3.27 -5.18 2.31
CA ASP A 7 4.14 -4.04 2.62
C ASP A 7 3.78 -2.84 1.73
N THR A 8 3.23 -1.80 2.36
CA THR A 8 2.78 -0.56 1.73
C THR A 8 3.68 0.63 2.07
N ALA A 9 4.85 0.42 2.69
CA ALA A 9 5.71 1.53 3.11
C ALA A 9 6.30 2.26 1.89
N SER A 10 6.21 3.60 1.90
CA SER A 10 6.79 4.46 0.86
C SER A 10 8.26 4.83 1.10
N VAL A 11 8.87 4.30 2.17
CA VAL A 11 10.26 4.57 2.57
C VAL A 11 11.05 3.28 2.71
N CYS A 12 12.35 3.35 2.44
CA CYS A 12 13.23 2.20 2.59
C CYS A 12 13.33 1.78 4.06
N HIS A 13 13.33 0.48 4.30
CA HIS A 13 13.39 -0.11 5.64
C HIS A 13 13.88 -1.56 5.57
N ASP A 14 14.37 -2.10 6.69
CA ASP A 14 14.84 -3.48 6.76
C ASP A 14 13.68 -4.48 6.74
N LEU A 15 13.65 -5.33 5.71
CA LEU A 15 12.61 -6.36 5.52
C LEU A 15 12.82 -7.59 6.42
N ASN A 16 14.04 -7.83 6.90
CA ASN A 16 14.41 -9.08 7.59
C ASN A 16 13.60 -9.36 8.88
N PRO A 17 13.32 -8.37 9.76
CA PRO A 17 12.49 -8.58 10.94
C PRO A 17 11.08 -9.03 10.59
N TYR A 18 10.50 -8.48 9.52
CA TYR A 18 9.17 -8.84 9.05
C TYR A 18 9.16 -10.23 8.41
N ILE A 19 10.15 -10.55 7.57
CA ILE A 19 10.31 -11.91 6.99
C ILE A 19 10.40 -12.96 8.10
N ALA A 20 11.10 -12.66 9.21
CA ALA A 20 11.23 -13.57 10.33
C ALA A 20 9.89 -13.92 11.01
N THR A 21 8.89 -13.04 10.93
CA THR A 21 7.54 -13.27 11.48
C THR A 21 6.68 -14.19 10.61
N LEU A 22 7.04 -14.39 9.34
CA LEU A 22 6.30 -15.28 8.45
C LEU A 22 6.43 -16.73 8.91
N LYS A 23 5.34 -17.48 8.82
CA LYS A 23 5.36 -18.93 9.01
C LYS A 23 6.00 -19.63 7.81
N HIS A 24 6.18 -20.94 7.94
CA HIS A 24 6.57 -21.80 6.84
C HIS A 24 5.62 -21.61 5.62
N ASP A 25 6.16 -21.41 4.41
CA ASP A 25 5.45 -21.09 3.16
C ASP A 25 4.65 -19.76 3.21
N GLY A 26 5.03 -18.83 4.08
CA GLY A 26 4.45 -17.49 4.14
C GLY A 26 5.00 -16.56 3.05
N ALA A 27 4.23 -15.55 2.68
CA ALA A 27 4.60 -14.57 1.66
C ALA A 27 4.61 -13.13 2.20
N MET A 28 5.61 -12.35 1.80
CA MET A 28 5.60 -10.90 1.87
C MET A 28 5.50 -10.33 0.46
N VAL A 29 4.55 -9.44 0.23
CA VAL A 29 4.31 -8.80 -1.06
C VAL A 29 4.53 -7.30 -0.92
N LEU A 30 5.45 -6.79 -1.72
CA LEU A 30 5.78 -5.37 -1.81
C LEU A 30 4.83 -4.68 -2.80
N VAL A 31 4.12 -3.67 -2.30
CA VAL A 31 3.34 -2.72 -3.12
C VAL A 31 3.77 -1.27 -2.87
N GLY A 32 4.54 -1.03 -1.80
CA GLY A 32 5.29 0.22 -1.60
C GLY A 32 6.43 0.38 -2.60
N ALA A 33 6.72 1.62 -2.97
CA ALA A 33 7.75 1.98 -3.94
C ALA A 33 8.65 3.09 -3.37
N PRO A 34 9.64 2.75 -2.52
CA PRO A 34 10.55 3.74 -1.96
C PRO A 34 11.56 4.22 -3.01
N GLU A 35 12.01 5.47 -2.85
CA GLU A 35 13.04 6.08 -3.71
C GLU A 35 14.40 5.37 -3.59
N ASN A 36 14.72 4.91 -2.38
CA ASN A 36 15.97 4.21 -2.07
C ASN A 36 15.73 2.69 -1.97
N PRO A 37 16.71 1.87 -2.36
CA PRO A 37 16.61 0.42 -2.20
C PRO A 37 16.55 0.04 -0.71
N HIS A 38 15.82 -1.04 -0.41
CA HIS A 38 15.88 -1.67 0.91
C HIS A 38 17.28 -2.23 1.20
N PRO A 39 17.67 -2.34 2.47
CA PRO A 39 18.81 -3.17 2.86
C PRO A 39 18.66 -4.61 2.33
N PRO A 40 19.78 -5.31 2.09
CA PRO A 40 19.74 -6.67 1.56
C PRO A 40 18.95 -7.65 2.43
N VAL A 41 18.18 -8.53 1.77
CA VAL A 41 17.50 -9.64 2.43
C VAL A 41 18.50 -10.75 2.75
N ILE A 42 18.43 -11.28 3.96
CA ILE A 42 19.24 -12.41 4.41
C ILE A 42 18.68 -13.70 3.78
N PRO A 43 19.42 -14.41 2.90
CA PRO A 43 18.89 -15.56 2.18
C PRO A 43 18.39 -16.69 3.09
N PHE A 44 19.10 -16.94 4.20
CA PHE A 44 18.68 -17.95 5.19
C PHE A 44 17.31 -17.63 5.82
N GLY A 45 16.95 -16.35 5.91
CA GLY A 45 15.63 -15.93 6.37
C GLY A 45 14.50 -16.41 5.45
N LEU A 46 14.77 -16.58 4.15
CA LEU A 46 13.83 -17.15 3.19
C LEU A 46 13.90 -18.68 3.14
N ILE A 47 15.12 -19.24 3.07
CA ILE A 47 15.37 -20.68 2.86
C ILE A 47 14.76 -21.54 3.98
N PHE A 48 15.04 -21.23 5.25
CA PHE A 48 14.62 -22.09 6.37
C PHE A 48 13.10 -22.15 6.57
N GLY A 49 12.35 -21.18 6.02
CA GLY A 49 10.89 -21.17 6.07
C GLY A 49 10.20 -21.37 4.72
N ARG A 50 10.95 -21.66 3.65
CA ARG A 50 10.49 -21.57 2.24
C ARG A 50 9.58 -20.36 1.99
N ARG A 51 10.00 -19.19 2.48
CA ARG A 51 9.20 -17.96 2.43
C ARG A 51 9.34 -17.27 1.07
N THR A 52 8.30 -16.57 0.65
CA THR A 52 8.26 -15.81 -0.60
C THR A 52 8.42 -14.32 -0.33
N LEU A 53 9.27 -13.67 -1.11
CA LEU A 53 9.27 -12.22 -1.29
C LEU A 53 8.88 -11.93 -2.74
N ALA A 54 7.82 -11.15 -2.94
CA ALA A 54 7.29 -10.84 -4.27
C ALA A 54 6.90 -9.36 -4.37
N GLY A 55 6.75 -8.87 -5.59
CA GLY A 55 6.16 -7.56 -5.88
C GLY A 55 4.81 -7.72 -6.58
N SER A 56 3.93 -6.73 -6.42
CA SER A 56 2.68 -6.63 -7.18
C SER A 56 2.46 -5.19 -7.61
N LEU A 57 2.08 -4.99 -8.88
CA LEU A 57 1.81 -3.68 -9.43
C LEU A 57 0.38 -3.62 -9.98
N ILE A 58 -0.46 -2.86 -9.29
CA ILE A 58 -1.86 -2.61 -9.70
C ILE A 58 -2.58 -3.97 -9.95
N GLY A 59 -3.71 -3.97 -10.63
CA GLY A 59 -4.37 -5.16 -11.17
C GLY A 59 -4.86 -4.91 -12.60
N GLY A 60 -5.22 -5.97 -13.31
CA GLY A 60 -5.82 -5.84 -14.64
C GLY A 60 -7.20 -5.17 -14.60
N ILE A 61 -7.73 -4.78 -15.76
CA ILE A 61 -9.08 -4.18 -15.88
C ILE A 61 -10.13 -5.12 -15.27
N LYS A 62 -10.10 -6.40 -15.67
CA LYS A 62 -11.03 -7.41 -15.16
C LYS A 62 -10.94 -7.59 -13.64
N GLU A 63 -9.72 -7.66 -13.09
CA GLU A 63 -9.50 -7.77 -11.64
C GLU A 63 -10.00 -6.52 -10.90
N THR A 64 -9.85 -5.34 -11.51
CA THR A 64 -10.35 -4.08 -10.96
C THR A 64 -11.88 -4.06 -10.93
N GLU A 65 -12.55 -4.55 -11.98
CA GLU A 65 -14.01 -4.70 -12.01
C GLU A 65 -14.49 -5.66 -10.90
N GLU A 66 -13.84 -6.83 -10.78
CA GLU A 66 -14.15 -7.81 -9.72
C GLU A 66 -13.94 -7.22 -8.32
N MET A 67 -12.87 -6.44 -8.11
CA MET A 67 -12.59 -5.73 -6.86
C MET A 67 -13.67 -4.69 -6.54
N LEU A 68 -14.07 -3.87 -7.52
CA LEU A 68 -15.12 -2.85 -7.35
C LEU A 68 -16.47 -3.49 -7.02
N GLU A 69 -16.83 -4.59 -7.69
CA GLU A 69 -18.03 -5.33 -7.37
C GLU A 69 -18.01 -5.89 -5.94
N PHE A 70 -16.89 -6.49 -5.53
CA PHE A 70 -16.71 -7.01 -4.18
C PHE A 70 -16.85 -5.91 -3.14
N CYS A 71 -16.16 -4.78 -3.35
CA CYS A 71 -16.25 -3.62 -2.46
C CYS A 71 -17.68 -3.08 -2.35
N GLY A 72 -18.39 -2.96 -3.48
CA GLY A 72 -19.80 -2.54 -3.52
C GLY A 72 -20.73 -3.49 -2.78
N LYS A 73 -20.55 -4.81 -2.94
CA LYS A 73 -21.35 -5.85 -2.27
C LYS A 73 -21.15 -5.86 -0.75
N HIS A 74 -19.96 -5.51 -0.28
CA HIS A 74 -19.57 -5.60 1.13
C HIS A 74 -19.46 -4.23 1.84
N ASN A 75 -19.86 -3.15 1.18
CA ASN A 75 -19.75 -1.77 1.70
C ASN A 75 -18.33 -1.43 2.17
N ILE A 76 -17.32 -1.82 1.39
CA ILE A 76 -15.92 -1.50 1.64
C ILE A 76 -15.63 -0.19 0.93
N VAL A 77 -15.34 0.85 1.72
CA VAL A 77 -15.04 2.20 1.24
C VAL A 77 -13.76 2.71 1.89
N SER A 78 -13.10 3.64 1.21
CA SER A 78 -11.97 4.37 1.80
C SER A 78 -12.47 5.41 2.79
N GLU A 79 -11.74 5.61 3.87
CA GLU A 79 -11.82 6.85 4.64
C GLU A 79 -11.21 7.98 3.80
N ILE A 80 -11.95 9.07 3.64
CA ILE A 80 -11.55 10.17 2.77
C ILE A 80 -11.66 11.53 3.46
N GLU A 81 -10.79 12.42 3.06
CA GLU A 81 -10.89 13.86 3.26
C GLU A 81 -11.19 14.51 1.90
N LEU A 82 -12.42 14.96 1.72
CA LEU A 82 -12.83 15.67 0.50
C LEU A 82 -12.25 17.09 0.51
N ILE A 83 -11.55 17.47 -0.55
CA ILE A 83 -10.94 18.80 -0.72
C ILE A 83 -11.48 19.46 -1.99
N GLN A 84 -11.49 20.79 -1.99
CA GLN A 84 -11.67 21.54 -3.22
C GLN A 84 -10.36 21.56 -4.02
N ILE A 85 -10.44 21.70 -5.34
CA ILE A 85 -9.24 21.77 -6.18
C ILE A 85 -8.33 22.94 -5.82
N GLN A 86 -8.90 24.03 -5.30
CA GLN A 86 -8.19 25.23 -4.84
C GLN A 86 -7.31 24.95 -3.61
N ASP A 87 -7.58 23.89 -2.84
CA ASP A 87 -6.85 23.51 -1.63
C ASP A 87 -5.70 22.52 -1.90
N ILE A 88 -5.37 22.24 -3.17
CA ILE A 88 -4.42 21.18 -3.55
C ILE A 88 -3.03 21.36 -2.93
N GLU A 89 -2.51 22.60 -2.88
CA GLU A 89 -1.19 22.89 -2.31
C GLU A 89 -1.16 22.55 -0.81
N LYS A 90 -2.18 23.00 -0.08
CA LYS A 90 -2.33 22.71 1.36
C LYS A 90 -2.51 21.22 1.62
N ALA A 91 -3.27 20.51 0.78
CA ALA A 91 -3.45 19.07 0.90
C ALA A 91 -2.12 18.33 0.65
N TYR A 92 -1.31 18.80 -0.30
CA TYR A 92 0.00 18.24 -0.60
C TYR A 92 0.99 18.42 0.57
N GLU A 93 1.09 19.62 1.15
CA GLU A 93 1.93 19.87 2.34
C GLU A 93 1.53 18.98 3.53
N ARG A 94 0.23 18.70 3.67
CA ARG A 94 -0.27 17.77 4.70
C ARG A 94 0.12 16.33 4.39
N LEU A 95 0.01 15.91 3.13
CA LEU A 95 0.38 14.58 2.68
C LEU A 95 1.87 14.29 2.95
N GLU A 96 2.76 15.23 2.65
CA GLU A 96 4.20 15.10 2.93
C GLU A 96 4.50 14.86 4.42
N LYS A 97 3.66 15.43 5.31
CA LYS A 97 3.77 15.27 6.76
C LYS A 97 3.00 14.05 7.30
N ASN A 98 2.46 13.20 6.42
CA ASN A 98 1.52 12.12 6.75
C ASN A 98 0.32 12.60 7.58
N ALA A 99 -0.08 13.87 7.42
CA ALA A 99 -1.17 14.52 8.15
C ALA A 99 -2.50 14.37 7.41
N VAL A 100 -2.85 13.14 7.06
CA VAL A 100 -4.11 12.75 6.40
C VAL A 100 -4.67 11.49 7.07
N ASN A 101 -5.97 11.50 7.33
CA ASN A 101 -6.67 10.28 7.75
C ASN A 101 -7.24 9.61 6.50
N GLY A 102 -6.56 8.56 6.02
CA GLY A 102 -6.96 7.83 4.82
C GLY A 102 -6.46 8.49 3.53
N ARG A 103 -7.36 9.02 2.70
CA ARG A 103 -7.06 9.56 1.37
C ARG A 103 -7.63 10.96 1.17
N PHE A 104 -6.89 11.86 0.55
CA PHE A 104 -7.48 13.06 -0.05
C PHE A 104 -8.24 12.70 -1.32
N VAL A 105 -9.45 13.24 -1.48
CA VAL A 105 -10.25 13.13 -2.70
C VAL A 105 -10.62 14.53 -3.15
N ILE A 106 -10.35 14.86 -4.41
CA ILE A 106 -10.68 16.18 -4.98
C ILE A 106 -12.12 16.15 -5.48
N ASP A 107 -12.95 17.09 -5.02
CA ASP A 107 -14.24 17.36 -5.64
C ASP A 107 -14.05 18.14 -6.94
N ILE A 108 -14.13 17.43 -8.07
CA ILE A 108 -13.97 18.01 -9.41
C ILE A 108 -15.04 19.06 -9.72
N ALA A 109 -16.21 19.03 -9.05
CA ALA A 109 -17.23 20.05 -9.24
C ALA A 109 -16.76 21.44 -8.76
N SER A 110 -15.79 21.51 -7.84
CA SER A 110 -15.24 22.78 -7.33
C SER A 110 -14.35 23.51 -8.34
N LEU A 111 -13.99 22.88 -9.46
CA LEU A 111 -13.13 23.49 -10.49
C LEU A 111 -13.71 24.78 -11.09
N LYS A 112 -15.04 24.95 -11.07
CA LYS A 112 -15.72 26.12 -11.67
C LYS A 112 -15.84 27.32 -10.71
N GLN A 113 -15.40 27.18 -9.47
CA GLN A 113 -15.50 28.20 -8.42
C GLN A 113 -14.29 29.13 -8.41
#